data_AF-A0A218ZQC3-F1
#
_entry.id   AF-A0A218ZQC3-F1
#
_cell.length_a   1.000
_cell.length_b   1.000
_cell.length_c   1.000
_cell.angle_alpha   90.00
_cell.angle_beta   90.00
_cell.angle_gamma   90.00
#
_symmetry.space_group_name_H-M   'P 1'
#
loop_
_entity.id
_entity.type
_entity.pdbx_description
1 polymer ?
#
loop_
_entity_poly.entity_id
_entity_poly.type
_entity_poly.pdbx_seq_one_letter_code
_entity_poly.pdbx_strand_id
1 'polypeptide(L)' 'MSGGTSKHDREISISLLKEGFSRKFPLNPLTRILLAEPDTMSADSFIAKAGTWLAIIQAEKRSRSEVNENKS' A
#
# COMPACT_ATOMS: atom_id res chain seq x y z
N MET A 1 -33.43 10.72 22.71
CA MET A 1 -33.62 9.47 21.95
C MET A 1 -32.25 8.98 21.55
N SER A 2 -31.79 7.90 22.18
CA SER A 2 -30.47 7.32 21.97
C SER A 2 -30.50 6.42 20.74
N GLY A 3 -29.80 6.82 19.69
CA GLY A 3 -29.54 5.99 18.51
C GLY A 3 -28.04 5.94 18.29
N GLY A 4 -27.34 5.10 19.06
CA GLY A 4 -25.92 4.86 18.89
C GLY A 4 -25.67 4.12 17.57
N THR A 5 -25.21 4.84 16.56
CA THR A 5 -24.62 4.21 15.38
C THR A 5 -23.26 3.66 15.78
N SER A 6 -23.21 2.42 16.25
CA SER A 6 -21.95 1.66 16.33
C SER A 6 -21.52 1.35 14.89
N LYS A 7 -20.92 2.35 14.24
CA LYS A 7 -20.10 2.15 13.06
C LYS A 7 -18.90 1.36 13.59
N HIS A 8 -19.00 0.04 13.57
CA HIS A 8 -17.82 -0.80 13.78
C HIS A 8 -16.86 -0.45 12.65
N ASP A 9 -15.90 0.44 12.93
CA ASP A 9 -14.81 0.75 12.03
C ASP A 9 -14.11 -0.57 11.79
N ARG A 10 -14.39 -1.20 10.64
CA ARG A 10 -13.82 -2.50 10.32
C ARG A 10 -12.32 -2.29 10.18
N GLU A 11 -11.57 -2.75 11.17
CA GLU A 11 -10.12 -2.74 11.14
C GLU A 11 -9.63 -3.85 10.22
N ILE A 12 -8.69 -3.49 9.35
CA ILE A 12 -8.02 -4.37 8.41
C ILE A 12 -6.58 -4.51 8.89
N SER A 13 -6.16 -5.75 9.13
CA SER A 13 -4.74 -6.06 9.36
C SER A 13 -4.02 -6.18 8.03
N ILE A 14 -2.89 -5.48 7.89
CA ILE A 14 -2.01 -5.52 6.74
C ILE A 14 -0.63 -6.13 7.06
N SER A 15 -0.44 -6.69 8.26
CA SER A 15 0.86 -7.23 8.69
C SER A 15 1.39 -8.31 7.73
N LEU A 16 0.53 -9.22 7.27
CA LEU A 16 0.90 -10.26 6.29
C LEU A 16 1.25 -9.68 4.92
N LEU A 17 0.60 -8.59 4.51
CA LEU A 17 0.94 -7.88 3.28
C LEU A 17 2.34 -7.26 3.40
N LYS A 18 2.62 -6.57 4.52
CA LYS A 18 3.93 -5.97 4.80
C LYS A 18 5.03 -7.02 4.78
N GLU A 19 4.84 -8.12 5.50
CA GLU A 19 5.81 -9.20 5.62
C GLU A 19 6.02 -9.94 4.29
N GLY A 20 4.93 -10.28 3.59
CA GLY A 20 5.00 -10.96 2.29
C GLY A 20 5.66 -10.10 1.21
N PHE A 21 5.29 -8.83 1.14
CA PHE A 21 5.83 -7.91 0.14
C PHE A 21 7.30 -7.58 0.41
N SER A 22 7.67 -7.25 1.65
CA SER A 22 9.05 -6.92 2.01
C SER A 22 10.03 -8.07 1.79
N ARG A 23 9.61 -9.32 2.07
CA ARG A 23 10.42 -10.52 1.77
C ARG A 23 10.63 -10.71 0.27
N LYS A 24 9.58 -10.51 -0.53
CA LYS A 24 9.65 -10.75 -1.98
C LYS A 24 10.34 -9.62 -2.74
N PHE A 25 10.19 -8.38 -2.28
CA PHE A 25 10.64 -7.18 -2.98
C PHE A 25 11.41 -6.22 -2.06
N PRO A 26 12.51 -6.64 -1.42
CA PRO A 26 13.19 -5.86 -0.38
C PRO A 26 13.71 -4.49 -0.84
N LEU A 27 14.04 -4.36 -2.13
CA LEU A 27 14.58 -3.12 -2.72
C LEU A 27 13.51 -2.24 -3.39
N ASN A 28 12.25 -2.68 -3.43
CA ASN A 28 11.18 -1.88 -4.05
C ASN A 28 10.87 -0.65 -3.19
N PRO A 29 10.74 0.56 -3.77
CA PRO A 29 10.39 1.77 -3.01
C PRO A 29 9.11 1.61 -2.16
N LEU A 30 8.12 0.86 -2.66
CA LEU A 30 6.89 0.58 -1.93
C LEU A 30 7.12 -0.23 -0.65
N THR A 31 8.17 -1.05 -0.58
CA THR A 31 8.50 -1.82 0.63
C THR A 31 8.76 -0.91 1.82
N ARG A 32 9.53 0.17 1.64
CA ARG A 32 9.80 1.14 2.71
C ARG A 32 8.52 1.85 3.17
N ILE A 33 7.62 2.13 2.23
CA ILE A 33 6.33 2.79 2.51
C ILE A 33 5.43 1.84 3.30
N LEU A 34 5.23 0.60 2.82
CA LEU A 34 4.41 -0.39 3.51
C LEU A 34 4.93 -0.69 4.93
N LEU A 35 6.25 -0.78 5.13
CA LEU A 35 6.82 -1.03 6.44
C LEU A 35 6.58 0.12 7.45
N ALA A 36 6.41 1.35 6.97
CA ALA A 36 6.12 2.52 7.81
C ALA A 36 4.64 2.64 8.19
N GLU A 37 3.74 1.91 7.53
CA GLU A 37 2.31 1.92 7.84
C GLU A 37 2.02 1.13 9.14
N PRO A 38 0.95 1.48 9.89
CA PRO A 38 0.51 0.67 11.02
C PRO A 38 0.06 -0.72 10.54
N ASP A 39 0.20 -1.73 11.41
CA ASP A 39 -0.19 -3.10 11.08
C ASP A 39 -1.70 -3.28 10.95
N THR A 40 -2.49 -2.40 11.58
CA THR A 40 -3.94 -2.34 11.48
C THR A 40 -4.39 -0.93 11.10
N MET A 41 -5.45 -0.82 10.29
CA MET A 41 -6.05 0.46 9.90
C MET A 41 -7.54 0.30 9.57
N SER A 42 -8.31 1.37 9.63
CA SER A 42 -9.72 1.33 9.23
C SER A 42 -9.87 1.00 7.74
N ALA A 43 -11.01 0.42 7.36
CA ALA A 43 -11.33 0.12 5.96
C ALA A 43 -11.22 1.34 5.04
N ASP A 44 -11.68 2.51 5.49
CA ASP A 44 -11.59 3.77 4.72
C ASP A 44 -10.14 4.17 4.50
N SER A 45 -9.29 4.05 5.54
CA SER A 45 -7.85 4.34 5.45
C SER A 45 -7.15 3.36 4.51
N PHE A 46 -7.50 2.08 4.57
CA PHE A 46 -6.95 1.04 3.70
C PHE A 46 -7.24 1.33 2.23
N ILE A 47 -8.49 1.64 1.87
CA ILE A 47 -8.88 1.93 0.49
C ILE A 47 -8.12 3.17 -0.04
N ALA A 48 -8.05 4.23 0.77
CA ALA A 48 -7.34 5.45 0.38
C ALA A 48 -5.84 5.20 0.14
N LYS A 49 -5.20 4.41 1.02
CA LYS A 49 -3.78 4.07 0.91
C LYS A 49 -3.50 3.09 -0.24
N ALA A 50 -4.38 2.11 -0.47
CA ALA A 50 -4.25 1.17 -1.58
C ALA A 50 -4.16 1.87 -2.94
N GLY A 51 -4.96 2.92 -3.16
CA GLY A 51 -4.86 3.74 -4.37
C GLY A 51 -3.48 4.39 -4.54
N THR A 52 -2.91 4.90 -3.44
CA THR A 52 -1.56 5.49 -3.43
C THR A 52 -0.48 4.44 -3.73
N TRP A 53 -0.55 3.27 -3.10
CA TRP A 53 0.39 2.18 -3.32
C TRP A 53 0.39 1.69 -4.78
N LEU A 54 -0.80 1.58 -5.39
CA LEU A 54 -0.93 1.22 -6.81
C LEU A 54 -0.32 2.27 -7.73
N ALA A 55 -0.54 3.56 -7.43
CA ALA A 55 0.07 4.65 -8.20
C ALA A 55 1.61 4.61 -8.15
N ILE A 56 2.19 4.31 -6.99
CA ILE A 56 3.64 4.15 -6.82
C ILE A 56 4.17 2.99 -7.66
N ILE A 57 3.49 1.84 -7.66
CA ILE A 57 3.87 0.68 -8.49
C ILE A 57 3.83 1.03 -9.98
N GLN A 58 2.80 1.74 -10.42
CA GLN A 58 2.68 2.15 -11.82
C GLN A 58 3.77 3.16 -12.23
N ALA A 59 4.09 4.12 -11.36
CA ALA A 59 5.16 5.07 -11.60
C ALA A 59 6.51 4.35 -11.76
N GLU A 60 6.81 3.38 -10.89
CA GLU A 60 8.04 2.58 -10.97
C GLU A 60 8.13 1.78 -12.28
N LYS A 61 7.02 1.16 -12.71
CA LYS A 61 6.95 0.46 -14.00
C LYS A 61 7.25 1.39 -15.16
N ARG A 62 6.67 2.59 -15.18
CA ARG A 62 6.89 3.58 -16.25
C ARG A 62 8.34 4.05 -16.29
N SER A 63 8.93 4.40 -15.16
CA SER A 63 10.33 4.83 -15.11
C SER A 63 11.29 3.74 -15.59
N ARG A 64 10.99 2.46 -15.34
CA ARG A 64 11.80 1.33 -15.84
C ARG A 64 11.70 1.17 -17.36
N SER A 65 10.53 1.42 -17.95
CA SER A 65 10.33 1.37 -19.40
C SER A 65 11.08 2.50 -20.12
N GLU A 66 11.06 3.72 -19.59
CA GLU A 66 11.72 4.89 -20.20
C GLU A 66 13.26 4.76 -20.21
N VAL A 67 13.86 4.07 -19.24
CA VAL A 67 15.32 3.81 -19.20
C VAL A 67 15.77 2.80 -20.28
N ASN A 68 14.89 1.91 -20.72
CA ASN A 68 15.24 0.88 -21.70
C ASN A 68 15.19 1.38 -23.14
N GLU A 69 14.40 2.42 -23.44
CA GLU A 69 14.29 3.01 -24.78
C GLU A 69 15.51 3.88 -25.15
N ASN A 70 16.17 4.51 -24.18
CA ASN A 70 17.36 5.35 -24.42
C ASN A 70 18.68 4.55 -24.55
N LYS A 71 18.60 3.21 -24.67
CA LYS A 71 19.77 2.32 -24.79
C LYS A 71 19.78 1.48 -26.07
N SER A 72 18.87 1.72 -27.02
CA SER A 72 18.86 1.09 -28.35
C SER A 72 19.37 2.02 -29.44
#